data_AF-A0A9P0ZN63-F1
#
_entry.id   AF-A0A9P0ZN63-F1
#
_cell.length_a   1.000
_cell.length_b   1.000
_cell.length_c   1.000
_cell.angle_alpha   90.00
_cell.angle_beta   90.00
_cell.angle_gamma   90.00
#
_symmetry.space_group_name_H-M   'P 1'
#
loop_
_entity.id
_entity.type
_entity.pdbx_description
1 polymer ?
#
loop_
_entity_poly.entity_id
_entity_poly.type
_entity_poly.pdbx_seq_one_letter_code
_entity_poly.pdbx_strand_id
1 'polypeptide(L)'
;MIIATSHLYSHLIKETPFKASLKKQLSGRTLQTLFGAATTTQAKSSICSIVSTISADAIDDLFEEFLPLVTNCSGLTGSVERQAEVRSVHMMMLSCGWFDNMFESLSEILQEIVHSMNDSAEQEAPSTKRKKQKFSTKRTSKCKYPNLKKALTKTKFSSADTYEIAEGIALQVNDLLLFESTRKAVLGSGILETVFLALKTISEFSILQPWECGDMNVYPLLAYTALSLQMSAINVSDCEAKQSSKRKVATESSSTTKVHYKSC
;
A
#
# COMPACT_ATOMS: atom_id res chain seq x y z
N MET A 1 5.14 29.26 -8.69
CA MET A 1 6.34 29.34 -7.83
C MET A 1 6.79 27.97 -7.36
N ILE A 2 5.97 27.21 -6.60
CA ILE A 2 6.32 25.89 -6.03
C ILE A 2 6.94 24.92 -7.04
N ILE A 3 6.38 24.83 -8.26
CA ILE A 3 6.87 23.91 -9.32
C ILE A 3 8.27 24.33 -9.83
N ALA A 4 8.49 25.62 -10.09
CA ALA A 4 9.80 26.10 -10.52
C ALA A 4 10.85 25.88 -9.41
N THR A 5 10.46 26.10 -8.16
CA THR A 5 11.31 25.85 -7.01
C THR A 5 11.61 24.36 -6.85
N SER A 6 10.64 23.46 -7.05
CA SER A 6 10.87 22.01 -6.94
C SER A 6 11.85 21.49 -7.98
N HIS A 7 11.74 21.93 -9.24
CA HIS A 7 12.71 21.59 -10.28
C HIS A 7 14.12 22.07 -9.94
N LEU A 8 14.23 23.30 -9.40
CA LEU A 8 15.51 23.83 -8.93
C LEU A 8 16.07 22.99 -7.76
N TYR A 9 15.23 22.61 -6.79
CA TYR A 9 15.60 21.74 -5.68
C TYR A 9 16.09 20.37 -6.17
N SER A 10 15.37 19.73 -7.09
CA SER A 10 15.76 18.42 -7.64
C SER A 10 17.09 18.46 -8.38
N HIS A 11 17.48 19.61 -8.93
CA HIS A 11 18.79 19.79 -9.55
C HIS A 11 19.87 20.03 -8.48
N LEU A 12 19.65 20.96 -7.55
CA LEU A 12 20.60 21.33 -6.51
C LEU A 12 20.87 20.20 -5.51
N ILE A 13 19.90 19.33 -5.20
CA ILE A 13 20.08 18.22 -4.27
C ILE A 13 21.07 17.16 -4.77
N LYS A 14 21.32 17.09 -6.08
CA LYS A 14 22.35 16.21 -6.67
C LYS A 14 23.75 16.68 -6.32
N GLU A 15 23.92 17.94 -5.96
CA GLU A 15 25.17 18.51 -5.52
C GLU A 15 25.29 18.40 -3.99
N THR A 16 26.29 17.63 -3.54
CA THR A 16 26.60 17.38 -2.12
C THR A 16 26.65 18.63 -1.22
N PRO A 17 27.25 19.78 -1.61
CA PRO A 17 27.30 20.95 -0.74
C PRO A 17 25.92 21.59 -0.51
N PHE A 18 25.02 21.49 -1.49
CA PHE A 18 23.67 22.06 -1.39
C PHE A 18 22.74 21.14 -0.60
N LYS A 19 22.87 19.82 -0.73
CA LYS A 19 22.02 18.83 -0.03
C LYS A 19 21.94 19.08 1.49
N ALA A 20 23.07 19.31 2.16
CA ALA A 20 23.09 19.56 3.60
C ALA A 20 22.40 20.88 3.98
N SER A 21 22.64 21.94 3.19
CA SER A 21 22.03 23.25 3.40
C SER A 21 20.51 23.23 3.16
N LEU A 22 20.06 22.52 2.12
CA LEU A 22 18.64 22.37 1.79
C LEU A 22 17.93 21.53 2.86
N LYS A 23 18.55 20.45 3.35
CA LYS A 23 18.02 19.68 4.50
C LYS A 23 17.84 20.55 5.74
N LYS A 24 18.75 21.50 6.00
CA LYS A 24 18.63 22.44 7.13
C LYS A 24 17.48 23.45 6.95
N GLN A 25 17.22 23.90 5.73
CA GLN A 25 16.17 24.88 5.43
C GLN A 25 14.76 24.26 5.38
N LEU A 26 14.66 23.03 4.88
CA LEU A 26 13.41 22.29 4.74
C LEU A 26 13.09 21.50 6.00
N SER A 27 12.87 22.23 7.10
CA SER A 27 12.31 21.66 8.34
C SER A 27 10.91 21.08 8.11
N GLY A 28 10.46 20.15 8.97
CA GLY A 28 9.10 19.62 8.92
C GLY A 28 8.03 20.72 8.89
N ARG A 29 8.18 21.79 9.68
CA ARG A 29 7.26 22.95 9.68
C ARG A 29 7.26 23.71 8.36
N THR A 30 8.42 23.89 7.74
CA THR A 30 8.54 24.54 6.43
C THR A 30 7.79 23.72 5.38
N LEU A 31 7.99 22.41 5.39
CA LEU A 31 7.33 21.48 4.48
C LEU A 31 5.81 21.44 4.70
N GLN A 32 5.36 21.46 5.95
CA GLN A 32 3.93 21.57 6.29
C GLN A 32 3.31 22.85 5.71
N THR A 33 4.01 23.98 5.88
CA THR A 33 3.54 25.28 5.38
C THR A 33 3.49 25.29 3.85
N LEU A 34 4.51 24.74 3.19
CA LEU A 34 4.53 24.59 1.73
C LEU A 34 3.41 23.68 1.24
N PHE A 35 3.16 22.58 1.95
CA PHE A 35 2.12 21.62 1.59
C PHE A 35 0.72 22.24 1.76
N GLY A 36 0.47 22.96 2.86
CA GLY A 36 -0.77 23.71 3.06
C GLY A 36 -0.99 24.81 2.02
N ALA A 37 0.08 25.41 1.51
CA ALA A 37 0.01 26.42 0.44
C ALA A 37 -0.15 25.82 -0.97
N ALA A 38 0.07 24.51 -1.14
CA ALA A 38 -0.03 23.83 -2.43
C ALA A 38 -1.48 23.51 -2.77
N THR A 39 -2.12 24.39 -3.55
CA THR A 39 -3.52 24.24 -3.95
C THR A 39 -3.73 23.31 -5.15
N THR A 40 -2.69 23.05 -5.94
CA THR A 40 -2.77 22.20 -7.14
C THR A 40 -2.12 20.84 -6.92
N THR A 41 -2.64 19.83 -7.62
CA THR A 41 -2.12 18.46 -7.60
C THR A 41 -0.67 18.39 -8.08
N GLN A 42 -0.30 19.18 -9.09
CA GLN A 42 1.09 19.32 -9.53
C GLN A 42 2.01 19.92 -8.45
N ALA A 43 1.54 20.92 -7.69
CA ALA A 43 2.32 21.54 -6.62
C ALA A 43 2.51 20.57 -5.45
N LYS A 44 1.48 19.80 -5.08
CA LYS A 44 1.57 18.76 -4.06
C LYS A 44 2.53 17.64 -4.47
N SER A 45 2.42 17.14 -5.70
CA SER A 45 3.35 16.14 -6.26
C SER A 45 4.81 16.62 -6.23
N SER A 46 5.02 17.90 -6.56
CA SER A 46 6.33 18.54 -6.49
C SER A 46 6.90 18.55 -5.07
N ILE A 47 6.06 18.80 -4.06
CA ILE A 47 6.47 18.75 -2.65
C ILE A 47 6.80 17.31 -2.24
N CYS A 48 5.99 16.32 -2.62
CA CYS A 48 6.30 14.91 -2.36
C CYS A 48 7.66 14.50 -2.96
N SER A 49 7.99 14.97 -4.16
CA SER A 49 9.31 14.74 -4.77
C SER A 49 10.44 15.37 -3.94
N ILE A 50 10.27 16.61 -3.47
CA ILE A 50 11.23 17.26 -2.57
C ILE A 50 11.41 16.44 -1.29
N VAL A 51 10.31 16.07 -0.63
CA VAL A 51 10.32 15.28 0.61
C VAL A 51 11.02 13.94 0.41
N SER A 52 10.76 13.24 -0.70
CA SER A 52 11.40 11.95 -1.03
C SER A 52 12.93 12.04 -1.08
N THR A 53 13.47 13.21 -1.42
CA THR A 53 14.92 13.42 -1.54
C THR A 53 15.62 13.83 -0.24
N ILE A 54 14.85 14.21 0.78
CA ILE A 54 15.34 14.70 2.07
C ILE A 54 15.11 13.59 3.10
N SER A 55 16.13 13.18 3.87
CA SER A 55 15.97 11.99 4.73
C SER A 55 14.98 12.21 5.87
N ALA A 56 14.34 11.10 6.27
CA ALA A 56 13.17 11.00 7.14
C ALA A 56 13.29 11.62 8.54
N ASP A 57 14.51 11.83 9.06
CA ASP A 57 14.77 12.22 10.47
C ASP A 57 14.12 13.54 10.93
N ALA A 58 13.56 14.35 10.00
CA ALA A 58 13.00 15.67 10.28
C ALA A 58 11.47 15.76 10.12
N ILE A 59 10.78 14.65 9.85
CA ILE A 59 9.48 14.69 9.14
C ILE A 59 8.38 13.80 9.77
N ASP A 60 8.60 13.18 10.93
CA ASP A 60 7.64 12.22 11.54
C ASP A 60 6.22 12.79 11.75
N ASP A 61 6.08 14.10 11.93
CA ASP A 61 4.78 14.77 12.12
C ASP A 61 4.01 15.04 10.81
N LEU A 62 4.60 14.83 9.62
CA LEU A 62 3.91 15.09 8.35
C LEU A 62 3.11 13.91 7.82
N PHE A 63 3.28 12.70 8.38
CA PHE A 63 2.55 11.53 7.90
C PHE A 63 1.04 11.79 7.84
N GLU A 64 0.48 12.39 8.89
CA GLU A 64 -0.94 12.74 9.00
C GLU A 64 -1.41 13.79 7.98
N GLU A 65 -0.50 14.65 7.49
CA GLU A 65 -0.82 15.67 6.49
C GLU A 65 -0.90 15.07 5.08
N PHE A 66 -0.05 14.07 4.80
CA PHE A 66 -0.01 13.42 3.48
C PHE A 66 -0.96 12.24 3.36
N LEU A 67 -1.27 11.55 4.46
CA LEU A 67 -2.14 10.38 4.46
C LEU A 67 -3.51 10.61 3.78
N PRO A 68 -4.19 11.76 3.96
CA PRO A 68 -5.46 12.04 3.28
C PRO A 68 -5.39 12.03 1.75
N LEU A 69 -4.21 12.28 1.15
CA LEU A 69 -4.06 12.17 -0.31
C LEU A 69 -4.19 10.74 -0.81
N VAL A 70 -3.85 9.76 0.04
CA VAL A 70 -3.88 8.33 -0.28
C VAL A 70 -5.20 7.70 0.15
N THR A 71 -5.79 8.14 1.27
CA THR A 71 -7.02 7.54 1.80
C THR A 71 -8.28 8.15 1.19
N ASN A 72 -8.25 9.38 0.70
CA ASN A 72 -9.38 9.99 -0.01
C ASN A 72 -9.44 9.51 -1.47
N CYS A 73 -10.07 8.36 -1.66
CA CYS A 73 -10.12 7.66 -2.95
C CYS A 73 -11.33 8.03 -3.83
N SER A 74 -12.27 8.84 -3.34
CA SER A 74 -13.44 9.22 -4.14
C SER A 74 -13.00 10.01 -5.38
N GLY A 75 -13.57 9.65 -6.53
CA GLY A 75 -13.23 10.19 -7.84
C GLY A 75 -11.82 9.86 -8.35
N LEU A 76 -11.04 9.02 -7.66
CA LEU A 76 -9.63 8.78 -8.03
C LEU A 76 -9.50 8.07 -9.39
N THR A 77 -10.41 7.13 -9.68
CA THR A 77 -10.43 6.34 -10.91
C THR A 77 -10.69 7.21 -12.15
N GLY A 78 -11.45 8.29 -12.01
CA GLY A 78 -11.73 9.26 -13.06
C GLY A 78 -10.71 10.40 -13.21
N SER A 79 -9.68 10.48 -12.36
CA SER A 79 -8.76 11.63 -12.33
C SER A 79 -7.28 11.23 -12.50
N VAL A 80 -6.81 11.28 -13.76
CA VAL A 80 -5.39 10.99 -14.10
C VAL A 80 -4.42 11.89 -13.33
N GLU A 81 -4.76 13.15 -13.13
CA GLU A 81 -3.95 14.10 -12.37
C GLU A 81 -3.84 13.67 -10.89
N ARG A 82 -4.94 13.31 -10.25
CA ARG A 82 -4.91 12.77 -8.87
C ARG A 82 -4.15 11.46 -8.76
N GLN A 83 -4.28 10.58 -9.75
CA GLN A 83 -3.50 9.33 -9.78
C GLN A 83 -1.99 9.61 -9.81
N ALA A 84 -1.54 10.60 -10.60
CA ALA A 84 -0.13 10.99 -10.63
C ALA A 84 0.36 11.56 -9.29
N GLU A 85 -0.48 12.33 -8.59
CA GLU A 85 -0.19 12.79 -7.22
C GLU A 85 -0.09 11.64 -6.23
N VAL A 86 -1.06 10.73 -6.24
CA VAL A 86 -1.06 9.56 -5.37
C VAL A 86 0.20 8.72 -5.58
N ARG A 87 0.62 8.48 -6.83
CA ARG A 87 1.90 7.81 -7.12
C ARG A 87 3.10 8.56 -6.55
N SER A 88 3.10 9.89 -6.61
CA SER A 88 4.16 10.71 -6.02
C SER A 88 4.19 10.59 -4.48
N VAL A 89 3.01 10.51 -3.85
CA VAL A 89 2.87 10.28 -2.42
C VAL A 89 3.35 8.88 -2.03
N HIS A 90 3.03 7.84 -2.81
CA HIS A 90 3.52 6.48 -2.57
C HIS A 90 5.05 6.42 -2.56
N MET A 91 5.69 7.03 -3.57
CA MET A 91 7.16 7.07 -3.67
C MET A 91 7.79 7.84 -2.50
N MET A 92 7.15 8.92 -2.06
CA MET A 92 7.55 9.67 -0.89
C MET A 92 7.41 8.85 0.39
N MET A 93 6.25 8.24 0.64
CA MET A 93 6.01 7.41 1.83
C MET A 93 6.98 6.22 1.90
N LEU A 94 7.32 5.62 0.76
CA LEU A 94 8.36 4.60 0.69
C LEU A 94 9.73 5.15 1.10
N SER A 95 10.13 6.29 0.56
CA SER A 95 11.43 6.93 0.86
C SER A 95 11.56 7.39 2.32
N CYS A 96 10.43 7.74 2.95
CA CYS A 96 10.36 8.13 4.35
C CYS A 96 10.21 6.95 5.32
N GLY A 97 10.10 5.71 4.84
CA GLY A 97 9.87 4.54 5.68
C GLY A 97 8.45 4.45 6.25
N TRP A 98 7.49 5.16 5.66
CA TRP A 98 6.08 5.18 6.07
C TRP A 98 5.18 4.26 5.24
N PHE A 99 5.80 3.45 4.37
CA PHE A 99 5.06 2.57 3.46
C PHE A 99 4.09 1.63 4.19
N ASP A 100 4.57 0.92 5.23
CA ASP A 100 3.73 -0.03 5.96
C ASP A 100 2.57 0.65 6.67
N ASN A 101 2.77 1.85 7.23
CA ASN A 101 1.70 2.61 7.89
C ASN A 101 0.63 3.05 6.88
N MET A 102 1.05 3.49 5.70
CA MET A 102 0.15 3.85 4.60
C MET A 102 -0.63 2.62 4.12
N PHE A 103 0.07 1.51 3.89
CA PHE A 103 -0.53 0.29 3.38
C PHE A 103 -1.50 -0.31 4.41
N GLU A 104 -1.17 -0.25 5.71
CA GLU A 104 -2.07 -0.62 6.82
C GLU A 104 -3.34 0.23 6.79
N SER A 105 -3.22 1.55 6.58
CA SER A 105 -4.39 2.44 6.49
C SER A 105 -5.31 2.10 5.31
N LEU A 106 -4.74 1.78 4.14
CA LEU A 106 -5.53 1.30 3.00
C LEU A 106 -6.20 -0.05 3.27
N SER A 107 -5.49 -0.96 3.95
CA SER A 107 -6.03 -2.26 4.36
C SER A 107 -7.19 -2.12 5.35
N GLU A 108 -7.10 -1.20 6.32
CA GLU A 108 -8.18 -0.95 7.29
C GLU A 108 -9.46 -0.50 6.57
N ILE A 109 -9.33 0.39 5.58
CA ILE A 109 -10.48 0.87 4.78
C ILE A 109 -11.08 -0.28 3.97
N LEU A 110 -10.26 -1.08 3.27
CA LEU A 110 -10.75 -2.25 2.53
C LEU A 110 -11.50 -3.24 3.43
N GLN A 111 -11.01 -3.49 4.64
CA GLN A 111 -11.69 -4.38 5.59
C GLN A 111 -13.02 -3.83 6.07
N GLU A 112 -13.11 -2.52 6.33
CA GLU A 112 -14.38 -1.87 6.69
C GLU A 112 -15.41 -1.98 5.57
N ILE A 113 -14.97 -1.78 4.33
CA ILE A 113 -15.80 -1.95 3.14
C ILE A 113 -16.31 -3.38 3.02
N VAL A 114 -15.41 -4.38 3.11
CA VAL A 114 -15.79 -5.81 3.06
C VAL A 114 -16.78 -6.17 4.17
N HIS A 115 -16.62 -5.61 5.37
CA HIS A 115 -17.57 -5.84 6.46
C HIS A 115 -18.96 -5.31 6.11
N SER A 116 -19.04 -4.09 5.54
CA SER A 116 -20.32 -3.48 5.15
C SER A 116 -21.04 -4.24 4.02
N MET A 117 -20.28 -4.81 3.06
CA MET A 117 -20.83 -5.64 1.98
C MET A 117 -21.49 -6.91 2.54
N ASN A 118 -20.87 -7.56 3.51
CA ASN A 118 -21.40 -8.77 4.14
C ASN A 118 -22.67 -8.48 4.97
N ASP A 119 -22.70 -7.35 5.69
CA ASP A 119 -23.87 -6.96 6.49
C ASP A 119 -25.11 -6.69 5.61
N SER A 120 -24.90 -6.19 4.38
CA SER A 120 -25.99 -5.95 3.41
C SER A 120 -26.51 -7.25 2.77
N ALA A 121 -25.65 -8.25 2.57
CA ALA A 121 -26.04 -9.56 2.03
C ALA A 121 -26.90 -10.37 3.01
N GLU A 122 -26.76 -10.16 4.33
CA GLU A 122 -27.59 -10.82 5.34
C GLU A 122 -29.03 -10.25 5.43
N GLN A 123 -29.28 -9.04 4.91
CA GLN A 123 -30.61 -8.43 4.92
C GLN A 123 -31.53 -8.91 3.78
N GLU A 124 -30.99 -9.47 2.69
CA GLU A 124 -31.79 -9.93 1.54
C GLU A 124 -32.21 -11.41 1.59
N ALA A 125 -31.84 -12.16 2.63
CA ALA A 125 -32.27 -13.55 2.80
C ALA A 125 -33.51 -13.67 3.71
N PRO A 126 -34.56 -14.45 3.36
CA PRO A 126 -35.66 -14.73 4.27
C PRO A 126 -35.10 -15.51 5.46
N SER A 127 -35.27 -14.95 6.65
CA SER A 127 -34.69 -15.48 7.89
C SER A 127 -35.02 -16.96 8.10
N THR A 128 -34.00 -17.80 8.17
CA THR A 128 -34.04 -19.01 8.98
C THR A 128 -32.81 -19.07 9.87
N LYS A 129 -33.07 -18.96 11.17
CA LYS A 129 -32.14 -18.97 12.31
C LYS A 129 -30.88 -19.84 12.08
N ARG A 130 -29.70 -19.24 12.07
CA ARG A 130 -28.46 -19.94 12.44
C ARG A 130 -27.46 -19.03 13.18
N LYS A 131 -26.68 -19.70 14.05
CA LYS A 131 -25.99 -19.18 15.24
C LYS A 131 -25.11 -17.94 14.98
N LYS A 132 -25.27 -16.92 15.83
CA LYS A 132 -24.27 -15.87 16.08
C LYS A 132 -22.90 -16.51 16.36
N GLN A 133 -22.01 -16.52 15.38
CA GLN A 133 -20.60 -16.78 15.63
C GLN A 133 -19.96 -15.46 16.03
N LYS A 134 -19.83 -15.28 17.34
CA LYS A 134 -19.22 -14.12 17.97
C LYS A 134 -17.73 -14.14 17.69
N PHE A 135 -17.27 -13.55 16.59
CA PHE A 135 -15.85 -13.28 16.39
C PHE A 135 -15.47 -12.09 17.26
N SER A 136 -14.99 -12.38 18.47
CA SER A 136 -14.25 -11.40 19.26
C SER A 136 -12.85 -11.31 18.68
N THR A 137 -12.66 -10.52 17.63
CA THR A 137 -11.32 -10.15 17.20
C THR A 137 -10.78 -9.15 18.21
N LYS A 138 -9.91 -9.62 19.09
CA LYS A 138 -9.05 -8.78 19.92
C LYS A 138 -8.26 -7.87 18.95
N ARG A 139 -8.68 -6.60 18.85
CA ARG A 139 -7.92 -5.55 18.15
C ARG A 139 -6.62 -5.34 18.92
N THR A 140 -5.53 -5.92 18.45
CA THR A 140 -4.18 -5.57 18.88
C THR A 140 -3.34 -5.18 17.67
N SER A 141 -3.40 -3.90 17.34
CA SER A 141 -2.23 -3.08 17.04
C SER A 141 -2.60 -1.65 17.46
N LYS A 142 -1.74 -1.04 18.30
CA LYS A 142 -1.86 0.38 18.64
C LYS A 142 -1.60 1.16 17.35
N CYS A 143 -2.65 1.52 16.62
CA CYS A 143 -2.57 2.56 15.60
C CYS A 143 -1.99 3.82 16.29
N LYS A 144 -0.79 4.23 15.87
CA LYS A 144 -0.03 5.34 16.49
C LYS A 144 -0.70 6.70 16.24
N TYR A 145 -1.76 6.75 15.44
CA TYR A 145 -2.39 7.96 14.96
C TYR A 145 -3.91 7.96 15.26
N PRO A 146 -4.34 8.57 16.37
CA PRO A 146 -5.73 8.52 16.83
C PRO A 146 -6.73 9.29 15.95
N ASN A 147 -6.25 10.17 15.05
CA ASN A 147 -7.09 11.01 14.21
C ASN A 147 -7.68 10.27 12.99
N LEU A 148 -6.95 9.30 12.44
CA LEU A 148 -7.41 8.46 11.32
C LEU A 148 -8.72 7.71 11.66
N LYS A 149 -8.79 7.12 12.86
CA LYS A 149 -10.00 6.45 13.34
C LYS A 149 -11.20 7.39 13.48
N LYS A 150 -10.98 8.66 13.80
CA LYS A 150 -12.06 9.64 14.02
C LYS A 150 -12.65 10.18 12.71
N ALA A 151 -11.83 10.23 11.65
CA ALA A 151 -12.29 10.58 10.31
C ALA A 151 -13.10 9.44 9.67
N LEU A 152 -12.67 8.18 9.87
CA LEU A 152 -13.32 6.99 9.31
C LEU A 152 -14.65 6.65 10.02
N THR A 153 -14.71 6.78 11.35
CA THR A 153 -15.90 6.41 12.15
C THR A 153 -17.08 7.38 12.08
N LYS A 154 -16.93 8.56 11.44
CA LYS A 154 -17.97 9.60 11.41
C LYS A 154 -18.82 9.63 10.14
N THR A 155 -18.46 8.90 9.11
CA THR A 155 -19.12 9.00 7.81
C THR A 155 -19.66 7.64 7.41
N LYS A 156 -20.96 7.41 7.63
CA LYS A 156 -21.64 6.26 7.02
C LYS A 156 -21.71 6.52 5.52
N PHE A 157 -20.85 5.86 4.75
CA PHE A 157 -20.89 5.88 3.29
C PHE A 157 -22.12 5.12 2.79
N SER A 158 -22.70 5.54 1.66
CA SER A 158 -23.66 4.69 0.95
C SER A 158 -22.92 3.47 0.36
N SER A 159 -23.64 2.41 -0.05
CA SER A 159 -23.02 1.25 -0.68
C SER A 159 -22.25 1.61 -1.96
N ALA A 160 -22.76 2.58 -2.73
CA ALA A 160 -22.11 3.09 -3.94
C ALA A 160 -20.83 3.87 -3.62
N ASP A 161 -20.86 4.78 -2.62
CA ASP A 161 -19.67 5.54 -2.20
C ASP A 161 -18.59 4.61 -1.64
N THR A 162 -19.02 3.58 -0.91
CA THR A 162 -18.15 2.54 -0.34
C THR A 162 -17.42 1.77 -1.45
N TYR A 163 -18.15 1.42 -2.52
CA TYR A 163 -17.58 0.70 -3.65
C TYR A 163 -16.63 1.58 -4.48
N GLU A 164 -16.96 2.85 -4.73
CA GLU A 164 -16.05 3.80 -5.40
C GLU A 164 -14.71 3.93 -4.65
N ILE A 165 -14.75 4.01 -3.32
CA ILE A 165 -13.54 4.03 -2.49
C ILE A 165 -12.74 2.73 -2.69
N ALA A 166 -13.39 1.57 -2.71
CA ALA A 166 -12.73 0.29 -2.95
C ALA A 166 -12.04 0.24 -4.31
N GLU A 167 -12.68 0.74 -5.37
CA GLU A 167 -12.07 0.84 -6.70
C GLU A 167 -10.82 1.72 -6.69
N GLY A 168 -10.88 2.87 -6.02
CA GLY A 168 -9.75 3.78 -5.90
C GLY A 168 -8.58 3.16 -5.13
N ILE A 169 -8.84 2.40 -4.06
CA ILE A 169 -7.79 1.67 -3.35
C ILE A 169 -7.22 0.54 -4.22
N ALA A 170 -8.07 -0.20 -4.94
CA ALA A 170 -7.63 -1.26 -5.84
C ALA A 170 -6.71 -0.70 -6.95
N LEU A 171 -7.06 0.44 -7.53
CA LEU A 171 -6.21 1.16 -8.48
C LEU A 171 -4.84 1.48 -7.87
N GLN A 172 -4.80 1.98 -6.62
CA GLN A 172 -3.55 2.25 -5.93
C GLN A 172 -2.71 1.00 -5.72
N VAL A 173 -3.31 -0.11 -5.28
CA VAL A 173 -2.60 -1.39 -5.12
C VAL A 173 -2.03 -1.86 -6.47
N ASN A 174 -2.81 -1.75 -7.54
CA ASN A 174 -2.35 -2.08 -8.89
C ASN A 174 -1.14 -1.22 -9.30
N ASP A 175 -1.21 0.10 -9.07
CA ASP A 175 -0.10 1.02 -9.36
C ASP A 175 1.16 0.71 -8.54
N LEU A 176 1.01 0.37 -7.25
CA LEU A 176 2.12 -0.04 -6.39
C LEU A 176 2.83 -1.29 -6.91
N LEU A 177 2.14 -2.19 -7.60
CA LEU A 177 2.74 -3.39 -8.19
C LEU A 177 3.52 -3.12 -9.48
N LEU A 178 3.28 -1.98 -10.15
CA LEU A 178 3.97 -1.63 -11.41
C LEU A 178 5.45 -1.31 -11.19
N PHE A 179 5.78 -0.56 -10.13
CA PHE A 179 7.16 -0.16 -9.85
C PHE A 179 7.87 -1.16 -8.94
N GLU A 180 9.14 -1.48 -9.23
CA GLU A 180 9.86 -2.53 -8.51
C GLU A 180 10.03 -2.25 -7.02
N SER A 181 10.32 -1.00 -6.64
CA SER A 181 10.56 -0.60 -5.26
C SER A 181 9.30 -0.72 -4.39
N THR A 182 8.17 -0.23 -4.90
CA THR A 182 6.87 -0.34 -4.22
C THR A 182 6.34 -1.77 -4.26
N ARG A 183 6.55 -2.50 -5.35
CA ARG A 183 6.19 -3.92 -5.45
C ARG A 183 6.91 -4.74 -4.38
N LYS A 184 8.22 -4.56 -4.21
CA LYS A 184 8.98 -5.22 -3.14
C LYS A 184 8.45 -4.87 -1.75
N ALA A 185 8.05 -3.61 -1.55
CA ALA A 185 7.46 -3.17 -0.28
C ALA A 185 6.09 -3.81 -0.02
N VAL A 186 5.19 -3.86 -1.02
CA VAL A 186 3.90 -4.57 -0.94
C VAL A 186 4.12 -6.04 -0.57
N LEU A 187 5.01 -6.71 -1.30
CA LEU A 187 5.26 -8.14 -1.14
C LEU A 187 5.97 -8.49 0.18
N GLY A 188 6.74 -7.56 0.73
CA GLY A 188 7.39 -7.70 2.03
C GLY A 188 6.52 -7.30 3.22
N SER A 189 5.33 -6.75 2.99
CA SER A 189 4.50 -6.21 4.07
C SER A 189 3.76 -7.31 4.83
N GLY A 190 3.70 -7.17 6.16
CA GLY A 190 3.03 -8.12 7.05
C GLY A 190 1.50 -8.17 6.91
N ILE A 191 0.90 -7.24 6.17
CA ILE A 191 -0.54 -7.16 5.91
C ILE A 191 -0.93 -7.58 4.49
N LEU A 192 0.02 -8.08 3.69
CA LEU A 192 -0.21 -8.50 2.31
C LEU A 192 -1.40 -9.46 2.15
N GLU A 193 -1.46 -10.49 3.00
CA GLU A 193 -2.55 -11.49 2.97
C GLU A 193 -3.92 -10.86 3.25
N THR A 194 -3.97 -9.92 4.18
CA THR A 194 -5.19 -9.18 4.51
C THR A 194 -5.71 -8.40 3.31
N VAL A 195 -4.83 -7.64 2.64
CA VAL A 195 -5.18 -6.86 1.44
C VAL A 195 -5.61 -7.80 0.30
N PHE A 196 -4.90 -8.90 0.12
CA PHE A 196 -5.24 -9.92 -0.88
C PHE A 196 -6.65 -10.48 -0.69
N LEU A 197 -7.00 -10.89 0.53
CA LEU A 197 -8.32 -11.43 0.84
C LEU A 197 -9.42 -10.38 0.68
N ALA A 198 -9.18 -9.13 1.08
CA ALA A 198 -10.16 -8.07 0.91
C ALA A 198 -10.41 -7.76 -0.58
N LEU A 199 -9.36 -7.64 -1.38
CA LEU A 199 -9.47 -7.43 -2.83
C LEU A 199 -10.17 -8.59 -3.54
N LYS A 200 -9.96 -9.83 -3.07
CA LYS A 200 -10.69 -11.00 -3.56
C LYS A 200 -12.19 -10.84 -3.34
N THR A 201 -12.62 -10.56 -2.10
CA THR A 201 -14.05 -10.39 -1.78
C THR A 201 -14.68 -9.25 -2.58
N ILE A 202 -13.98 -8.11 -2.70
CA ILE A 202 -14.46 -6.97 -3.48
C ILE A 202 -14.56 -7.34 -4.96
N SER A 203 -13.60 -8.08 -5.51
CA SER A 203 -13.65 -8.54 -6.91
C SER A 203 -14.81 -9.50 -7.16
N GLU A 204 -15.07 -10.43 -6.23
CA GLU A 204 -16.23 -11.32 -6.29
C GLU A 204 -17.54 -10.52 -6.25
N PHE A 205 -17.64 -9.55 -5.34
CA PHE A 205 -18.78 -8.63 -5.27
C PHE A 205 -18.97 -7.86 -6.59
N SER A 206 -17.86 -7.39 -7.19
CA SER A 206 -17.86 -6.68 -8.48
C SER A 206 -18.52 -7.54 -9.55
N ILE A 207 -18.12 -8.82 -9.67
CA ILE A 207 -18.63 -9.75 -10.69
C ILE A 207 -20.10 -10.11 -10.48
N LEU A 208 -20.55 -10.22 -9.23
CA LEU A 208 -21.87 -10.76 -8.89
C LEU A 208 -23.00 -9.70 -8.90
N GLN A 209 -22.68 -8.42 -8.77
CA GLN A 209 -23.70 -7.38 -8.73
C GLN A 209 -24.27 -7.09 -10.14
N PRO A 210 -25.60 -7.08 -10.31
CA PRO A 210 -26.24 -6.57 -11.52
C PRO A 210 -26.11 -5.04 -11.53
N TRP A 211 -25.04 -4.53 -12.12
CA TRP A 211 -24.86 -3.09 -12.30
C TRP A 211 -25.90 -2.55 -13.29
N GLU A 212 -26.67 -1.54 -12.88
CA GLU A 212 -27.53 -0.76 -13.77
C GLU A 212 -26.64 0.00 -14.76
N CYS A 213 -26.27 -0.65 -15.87
CA CYS A 213 -25.59 -0.12 -17.06
C CYS A 213 -24.82 1.21 -16.87
N GLY A 214 -23.52 1.11 -16.56
CA GLY A 214 -22.57 2.21 -16.62
C GLY A 214 -21.22 1.77 -16.04
N ASP A 215 -20.33 1.30 -16.92
CA ASP A 215 -18.92 0.92 -16.69
C ASP A 215 -18.58 0.34 -15.32
N MET A 216 -18.66 -0.99 -15.18
CA MET A 216 -17.98 -1.69 -14.09
C MET A 216 -16.50 -1.36 -14.14
N ASN A 217 -15.97 -0.82 -13.05
CA ASN A 217 -14.56 -0.56 -12.96
C ASN A 217 -13.77 -1.86 -12.86
N VAL A 218 -12.76 -2.00 -13.71
CA VAL A 218 -11.89 -3.18 -13.77
C VAL A 218 -10.84 -3.23 -12.66
N TYR A 219 -10.62 -2.13 -11.92
CA TYR A 219 -9.51 -2.04 -10.95
C TYR A 219 -9.54 -3.06 -9.82
N PRO A 220 -10.69 -3.40 -9.18
CA PRO A 220 -10.72 -4.49 -8.20
C PRO A 220 -10.15 -5.79 -8.75
N LEU A 221 -10.61 -6.20 -9.94
CA LEU A 221 -10.16 -7.43 -10.60
C LEU A 221 -8.70 -7.34 -11.04
N LEU A 222 -8.27 -6.21 -11.61
CA LEU A 222 -6.87 -6.00 -12.02
C LEU A 222 -5.93 -6.09 -10.81
N ALA A 223 -6.26 -5.42 -9.71
CA ALA A 223 -5.44 -5.45 -8.51
C ALA A 223 -5.37 -6.86 -7.90
N TYR A 224 -6.50 -7.54 -7.79
CA TYR A 224 -6.56 -8.91 -7.28
C TYR A 224 -5.74 -9.89 -8.13
N THR A 225 -5.90 -9.84 -9.45
CA THR A 225 -5.18 -10.74 -10.37
C THR A 225 -3.69 -10.43 -10.44
N ALA A 226 -3.31 -9.15 -10.46
CA ALA A 226 -1.92 -8.73 -10.40
C ALA A 226 -1.26 -9.22 -9.10
N LEU A 227 -1.91 -9.04 -7.95
CA LEU A 227 -1.38 -9.49 -6.67
C LEU A 227 -1.30 -11.03 -6.59
N SER A 228 -2.34 -11.73 -7.08
CA SER A 228 -2.35 -13.20 -7.19
C SER A 228 -1.15 -13.73 -7.98
N LEU A 229 -0.85 -13.10 -9.12
CA LEU A 229 0.26 -13.46 -9.97
C LEU A 229 1.61 -13.24 -9.26
N GLN A 230 1.80 -12.07 -8.63
CA GLN A 230 3.03 -11.76 -7.92
C GLN A 230 3.27 -12.71 -6.73
N MET A 231 2.24 -12.99 -5.93
CA MET A 231 2.33 -13.93 -4.82
C MET A 231 2.65 -15.36 -5.29
N SER A 232 2.08 -15.79 -6.41
CA SER A 232 2.38 -17.09 -7.00
C SER A 232 3.83 -17.20 -7.47
N ALA A 233 4.38 -16.14 -8.07
CA ALA A 233 5.78 -16.11 -8.53
C ALA A 233 6.79 -16.21 -7.37
N ILE A 234 6.52 -15.56 -6.23
CA ILE A 234 7.38 -15.64 -5.03
C ILE A 234 7.46 -17.08 -4.51
N ASN A 235 6.32 -17.76 -4.39
CA ASN A 235 6.26 -19.13 -3.91
C ASN A 235 7.10 -20.09 -4.77
N VAL A 236 7.15 -19.88 -6.09
CA VAL A 236 7.99 -20.66 -7.01
C VAL A 236 9.48 -20.36 -6.78
N SER A 237 9.87 -19.10 -6.65
CA SER A 237 11.27 -18.70 -6.43
C SER A 237 11.85 -19.21 -5.10
N ASP A 238 11.04 -19.25 -4.04
CA ASP A 238 11.43 -19.82 -2.74
C ASP A 238 11.60 -21.35 -2.80
N CYS A 239 10.79 -22.02 -3.62
CA CYS A 239 10.94 -23.46 -3.89
C CYS A 239 12.26 -23.75 -4.63
N GLU A 240 12.64 -22.92 -5.60
CA GLU A 240 13.89 -23.05 -6.36
C GLU A 240 15.13 -22.73 -5.51
N ALA A 241 15.07 -21.71 -4.65
CA ALA A 241 16.14 -21.37 -3.71
C ALA A 241 16.39 -22.47 -2.67
N LYS A 242 15.32 -23.13 -2.20
CA LYS A 242 15.42 -24.29 -1.30
C LYS A 242 15.99 -25.53 -2.00
N GLN A 243 15.69 -25.74 -3.29
CA GLN A 243 16.25 -26.86 -4.07
C GLN A 243 17.74 -26.67 -4.39
N SER A 244 18.17 -25.45 -4.73
CA SER A 244 19.58 -25.15 -4.99
C SER A 244 20.44 -25.28 -3.73
N SER A 245 19.90 -24.89 -2.56
CA SER A 245 20.56 -25.09 -1.26
C SER A 245 20.69 -26.58 -0.89
N LYS A 246 19.68 -27.41 -1.19
CA LYS A 246 19.77 -28.87 -0.99
C LYS A 246 20.81 -29.55 -1.89
N ARG A 247 21.00 -29.08 -3.13
CA ARG A 247 22.04 -29.63 -4.03
C ARG A 247 23.47 -29.31 -3.58
N LYS A 248 23.72 -28.14 -2.98
CA LYS A 248 25.05 -27.81 -2.42
C LYS A 248 25.44 -28.72 -1.26
N VAL A 249 24.52 -29.01 -0.34
CA VAL A 249 24.79 -29.89 0.82
C VAL A 249 25.04 -31.33 0.40
N ALA A 250 24.39 -31.81 -0.66
CA ALA A 250 24.59 -33.18 -1.16
C ALA A 250 25.95 -33.41 -1.86
N THR A 251 26.64 -32.34 -2.26
CA THR A 251 27.92 -32.46 -3.00
C THR A 251 29.14 -32.51 -2.07
N GLU A 252 29.01 -32.02 -0.82
CA GLU A 252 30.11 -32.02 0.16
C GLU A 252 30.19 -33.30 1.02
N SER A 253 29.18 -34.19 0.98
CA SER A 253 29.18 -35.43 1.80
C SER A 253 29.73 -36.67 1.10
N SER A 254 30.30 -36.57 -0.11
CA SER A 254 30.82 -37.70 -0.89
C SER A 254 32.31 -37.60 -1.20
N SER A 255 33.12 -37.23 -0.21
CA SER A 255 34.58 -37.44 -0.31
C SER A 255 35.23 -37.57 1.05
N THR A 256 35.28 -38.80 1.59
CA THR A 256 36.43 -39.34 2.34
C THR A 256 36.20 -40.82 2.62
N THR A 257 36.66 -41.68 1.71
CA THR A 257 36.97 -43.09 2.00
C THR A 257 38.44 -43.15 2.38
N LYS A 258 38.78 -43.55 3.62
CA LYS A 258 40.10 -44.08 3.95
C LYS A 258 39.94 -45.40 4.71
N VAL A 259 40.16 -46.48 3.97
CA VAL A 259 40.34 -47.85 4.48
C VAL A 259 41.73 -47.91 5.12
N HIS A 260 41.82 -48.35 6.38
CA HIS A 260 43.09 -48.65 7.03
C HIS A 260 43.17 -50.15 7.32
N TYR A 261 44.08 -50.84 6.62
CA TYR A 261 44.56 -52.17 7.00
C TYR A 261 45.43 -52.05 8.27
N LYS A 262 45.30 -53.01 9.20
CA LYS A 262 46.25 -53.25 10.28
C LYS A 262 46.97 -54.59 10.03
N SER A 263 48.29 -54.54 10.14
CA SER A 263 49.20 -55.69 10.22
C SER A 263 49.93 -55.61 11.56
N CYS A 264 50.32 -56.79 12.05
CA CYS A 264 50.87 -57.17 13.37
C CYS A 264 49.81 -57.35 14.48
#